data_AF-I4ACL9-F1
#
_entry.id   AF-I4ACL9-F1
#
_cell.length_a   1.000
_cell.length_b   1.000
_cell.length_c   1.000
_cell.angle_alpha   90.00
_cell.angle_beta   90.00
_cell.angle_gamma   90.00
#
_symmetry.space_group_name_H-M   'P 1'
#
loop_
_entity.id
_entity.type
_entity.pdbx_description
1 polymer ?
#
loop_
_entity_poly.entity_id
_entity_poly.type
_entity_poly.pdbx_seq_one_letter_code
_entity_poly.pdbx_strand_id
1 'polypeptide(L)' 'MILMYAIILRALLSWIPNLPYNAFVRMLYDITEPLLKPFRRFQFGGGGFSIDISPILAYFAIMIIRSALLPGLFRLLMMR' A
#
# COMPACT_ATOMS: atom_id res chain seq x y z
N MET A 1 -0.76 10.27 -5.63
CA MET A 1 0.02 10.98 -4.59
C MET A 1 -0.61 10.82 -3.22
N ILE A 2 -1.85 11.28 -3.02
CA ILE A 2 -2.56 11.20 -1.72
C ILE A 2 -2.63 9.77 -1.14
N LEU A 3 -3.01 8.77 -1.94
CA LEU A 3 -3.09 7.37 -1.49
C LEU A 3 -1.73 6.80 -1.04
N MET A 4 -0.63 7.26 -1.65
CA MET A 4 0.71 6.81 -1.29
C MET A 4 1.10 7.33 0.10
N TYR A 5 0.81 8.60 0.39
CA TYR A 5 0.99 9.17 1.73
C TYR A 5 0.11 8.47 2.78
N ALA A 6 -1.13 8.12 2.43
CA ALA A 6 -2.01 7.37 3.33
C ALA A 6 -1.45 5.97 3.66
N ILE A 7 -0.90 5.26 2.68
CA ILE A 7 -0.25 3.96 2.87
C ILE A 7 1.02 4.09 3.73
N ILE A 8 1.85 5.10 3.48
CA ILE A 8 3.05 5.38 4.31
C ILE A 8 2.63 5.67 5.75
N LEU A 9 1.63 6.54 5.94
CA LEU A 9 1.10 6.87 7.26
C LEU A 9 0.59 5.63 8.00
N ARG A 10 -0.16 4.74 7.32
CA ARG A 10 -0.64 3.48 7.90
C ARG A 10 0.51 2.59 8.36
N ALA A 11 1.60 2.49 7.60
CA ALA A 11 2.74 1.66 7.98
C ALA A 11 3.54 2.27 9.15
N LEU A 12 3.67 3.59 9.20
CA LEU A 12 4.24 4.26 10.38
C LEU A 12 3.39 4.00 11.63
N LEU A 13 2.07 4.05 11.50
CA LEU A 13 1.13 3.75 12.59
C LEU A 13 1.17 2.27 13.01
N SER A 14 1.44 1.34 12.09
CA SER A 14 1.52 -0.10 12.42
C SER A 14 2.76 -0.47 13.24
N TRP A 15 3.78 0.39 13.26
CA TRP A 15 4.98 0.24 14.10
C TRP A 15 4.79 0.77 15.53
N ILE A 16 3.67 1.45 15.80
CA ILE A 16 3.36 1.94 17.16
C ILE A 16 2.56 0.84 17.88
N PRO A 17 3.17 0.12 18.84
CA PRO A 17 2.46 -0.89 19.60
C PRO A 17 1.36 -0.25 20.44
N ASN A 18 0.22 -0.95 20.60
CA ASN A 18 -0.93 -0.52 21.40
C ASN A 18 -1.55 0.82 20.96
N LEU A 19 -1.44 1.20 19.68
CA LEU A 19 -2.09 2.40 19.13
C LEU A 19 -3.62 2.31 19.31
N PRO A 20 -4.27 3.32 19.92
CA PRO A 20 -5.72 3.30 20.12
C PRO A 20 -6.50 3.40 18.80
N TYR A 21 -7.49 2.54 18.63
CA TYR A 21 -8.34 2.44 17.43
C TYR A 21 -9.42 3.54 17.40
N ASN A 22 -8.99 4.77 17.14
CA ASN A 22 -9.88 5.93 16.99
C ASN A 22 -10.48 6.03 15.57
N ALA A 23 -11.40 6.98 15.36
CA ALA A 23 -12.11 7.15 14.07
C ALA A 23 -11.17 7.47 12.90
N PHE A 24 -10.11 8.25 13.13
CA PHE A 24 -9.13 8.60 12.10
C PHE A 24 -8.33 7.39 11.63
N VAL A 25 -7.82 6.59 12.58
CA VAL A 25 -7.09 5.35 12.27
C VAL A 25 -7.99 4.39 11.49
N ARG A 26 -9.26 4.25 11.90
CA ARG A 26 -10.23 3.39 11.21
C ARG A 26 -10.46 3.81 9.76
N MET A 27 -10.72 5.11 9.54
CA MET A 27 -10.88 5.69 8.21
C MET A 27 -9.63 5.46 7.34
N LEU A 28 -8.44 5.63 7.92
CA LEU A 28 -7.18 5.41 7.19
C LEU A 28 -7.04 3.95 6.75
N TYR A 29 -7.37 3.00 7.64
CA TYR A 29 -7.37 1.57 7.31
C TYR A 29 -8.39 1.26 6.22
N ASP A 30 -9.63 1.76 6.32
CA ASP A 30 -10.68 1.50 5.34
C ASP A 30 -10.32 1.98 3.92
N ILE A 31 -9.69 3.15 3.81
CA ILE A 31 -9.26 3.72 2.52
C ILE A 31 -8.08 2.93 1.92
N THR A 32 -7.15 2.47 2.77
CA THR A 32 -5.92 1.81 2.33
C THR A 32 -6.07 0.30 2.18
N GLU A 33 -7.07 -0.32 2.80
CA GLU A 33 -7.26 -1.78 2.83
C GLU A 33 -7.42 -2.41 1.44
N PRO A 34 -8.23 -1.88 0.51
CA PRO A 34 -8.38 -2.50 -0.82
C PRO A 34 -7.06 -2.58 -1.59
N LEU A 35 -6.16 -1.62 -1.37
CA LEU A 35 -4.86 -1.52 -2.00
C LEU A 35 -3.83 -2.44 -1.32
N LEU A 36 -3.89 -2.58 0.01
CA LEU A 36 -2.92 -3.35 0.79
C LEU A 36 -3.33 -4.82 0.97
N LYS A 37 -4.62 -5.16 0.84
CA LYS A 37 -5.15 -6.52 0.97
C LYS A 37 -4.41 -7.57 0.13
N PRO A 38 -4.03 -7.32 -1.14
CA PRO A 38 -3.22 -8.27 -1.93
C PRO A 38 -1.80 -8.47 -1.39
N PHE A 39 -1.26 -7.48 -0.68
CA PHE A 39 0.09 -7.47 -0.12
C PHE A 39 0.13 -7.85 1.36
N ARG A 40 -1.02 -8.08 1.98
CA ARG A 40 -1.16 -8.38 3.41
C ARG A 40 -0.38 -9.62 3.86
N ARG A 41 -0.10 -10.55 2.94
CA ARG A 41 0.78 -11.72 3.14
C ARG A 41 2.26 -11.37 3.40
N PHE A 42 2.66 -10.13 3.15
CA PHE A 42 4.02 -9.61 3.36
C PHE A 42 4.11 -8.74 4.63
N GLN A 43 3.05 -8.70 5.44
CA GLN A 43 3.13 -8.15 6.79
C GLN A 43 3.81 -9.18 7.69
N PHE A 44 4.91 -8.77 8.32
CA PHE A 44 5.68 -9.62 9.23
C PHE A 44 5.50 -9.12 10.67
N GLY A 45 5.06 -9.98 11.58
CA GLY A 45 4.92 -9.67 13.00
C GLY A 45 3.74 -10.37 13.68
N GLY A 46 3.73 -10.31 15.02
CA GLY A 46 2.71 -10.91 15.89
C GLY A 46 2.87 -10.38 17.31
N GLY A 47 1.79 -10.39 18.11
CA GLY A 47 1.83 -9.98 19.52
C GLY A 47 2.02 -8.46 19.75
N GLY A 48 1.37 -7.61 18.95
CA GLY A 48 1.32 -6.16 19.19
C GLY A 48 2.34 -5.31 18.41
N PHE A 49 3.26 -5.93 17.67
CA PHE A 49 4.17 -5.24 16.74
C PHE A 49 4.10 -5.89 15.35
N SER A 50 3.73 -5.10 14.35
CA SER A 50 3.59 -5.57 12.96
C SER A 50 4.35 -4.64 12.01
N ILE A 51 5.41 -5.17 11.40
CA ILE A 51 6.16 -4.48 10.36
C ILE A 51 5.40 -4.66 9.05
N ASP A 52 4.79 -3.58 8.58
CA ASP A 52 4.09 -3.57 7.29
C ASP A 52 5.05 -3.16 6.15
N ILE A 53 5.50 -4.15 5.36
CA ILE A 53 6.35 -3.93 4.17
C ILE A 53 5.50 -3.62 2.92
N SER A 54 4.18 -3.67 3.03
CA SER A 54 3.25 -3.39 1.92
C SER A 54 3.45 -2.03 1.23
N PRO A 55 3.84 -0.92 1.91
CA PRO A 55 4.13 0.35 1.23
C PRO A 55 5.26 0.25 0.21
N ILE A 56 6.30 -0.50 0.54
CA ILE A 56 7.47 -0.69 -0.33
C ILE A 56 7.03 -1.48 -1.57
N LEU A 57 6.28 -2.56 -1.36
CA LEU A 57 5.74 -3.37 -2.45
C LEU A 57 4.75 -2.59 -3.32
N ALA A 58 3.89 -1.77 -2.72
CA ALA A 58 2.96 -0.90 -3.43
C ALA A 58 3.71 0.14 -4.28
N TYR A 59 4.78 0.72 -3.76
CA TYR A 59 5.64 1.64 -4.52
C TYR A 59 6.26 0.94 -5.75
N PHE A 60 6.86 -0.24 -5.58
CA PHE A 60 7.42 -1.00 -6.69
C PHE A 60 6.36 -1.41 -7.73
N ALA A 61 5.17 -1.84 -7.29
CA ALA A 61 4.07 -2.17 -8.18
C ALA A 61 3.64 -0.97 -9.04
N ILE A 62 3.49 0.21 -8.42
CA ILE A 62 3.19 1.45 -9.14
C ILE A 62 4.30 1.80 -10.13
N MET A 63 5.57 1.61 -9.74
CA MET A 63 6.72 1.91 -10.58
C MET A 63 6.72 1.02 -11.84
N ILE A 64 6.49 -0.29 -11.69
CA ILE A 64 6.39 -1.24 -12.81
C ILE A 64 5.21 -0.89 -13.72
N ILE A 65 4.06 -0.53 -13.14
CA ILE A 65 2.89 -0.13 -13.93
C ILE A 65 3.21 1.09 -14.79
N ARG A 66 3.86 2.10 -14.20
CA ARG A 66 4.24 3.34 -14.91
C ARG A 66 5.32 3.15 -15.97
N SER A 67 6.34 2.35 -15.68
CA SER A 67 7.51 2.25 -16.56
C SER A 67 7.37 1.19 -17.64
N ALA A 68 6.65 0.08 -17.38
CA ALA A 68 6.60 -1.06 -18.27
C ALA A 68 5.20 -1.31 -18.85
N LEU A 69 4.18 -1.39 -18.00
CA LEU A 69 2.83 -1.79 -18.42
C LEU A 69 2.11 -0.70 -19.22
N LEU A 70 2.12 0.56 -18.75
CA LEU A 70 1.43 1.65 -19.44
C LEU A 70 2.02 1.93 -20.83
N PRO A 71 3.35 2.08 -21.01
CA PRO A 71 3.91 2.29 -22.34
C PRO A 71 3.72 1.07 -23.25
N GLY A 72 3.84 -0.15 -22.70
CA GLY A 72 3.62 -1.38 -23.46
C GLY A 72 2.19 -1.51 -23.98
N LEU A 73 1.19 -1.23 -23.13
CA LEU A 73 -0.22 -1.24 -23.51
C LEU A 73 -0.53 -0.13 -24.54
N PHE A 74 -0.01 1.07 -24.32
CA PHE A 74 -0.22 2.19 -25.23
C PHE A 74 0.37 1.92 -26.61
N ARG A 75 1.57 1.30 -26.65
CA ARG A 75 2.21 0.85 -27.90
C ARG A 75 1.39 -0.25 -28.58
N LEU A 76 0.87 -1.22 -27.84
CA LEU A 76 0.02 -2.29 -28.38
C LEU A 76 -1.30 -1.77 -28.95
N LEU A 77 -1.93 -0.80 -28.29
CA LEU A 77 -3.19 -0.20 -28.72
C LEU A 77 -3.01 0.72 -29.94
N MET A 78 -1.87 1.43 -30.04
CA MET A 78 -1.55 2.27 -31.21
C MET A 78 -0.95 1.50 -32.39
N MET A 79 -0.58 0.22 -32.21
CA MET A 79 -0.13 -0.67 -33.29
C MET A 79 -1.30 -1.37 -34.02
N ARG A 80 -2.54 -1.08 -33.64
CA ARG A 80 -3.75 -1.48 -34.36
C ARG A 80 -4.26 -0.37 -35.27
#